data_AF-A0A851UPZ8-F1
#
_entry.id   AF-A0A851UPZ8-F1
#
_cell.length_a   1.000
_cell.length_b   1.000
_cell.length_c   1.000
_cell.angle_alpha   90.00
_cell.angle_beta   90.00
_cell.angle_gamma   90.00
#
_symmetry.space_group_name_H-M   'P 1'
#
loop_
_entity.id
_entity.type
_entity.pdbx_description
1 polymer ?
#
loop_
_entity_poly.entity_id
_entity_poly.type
_entity_poly.pdbx_seq_one_letter_code
_entity_poly.pdbx_strand_id
1 'polypeptide(L)'
;QLPGNQDHLKVELENLKKAHEEQQQKLEERVWALQKELQEAQGAAGASRHRLAEQSAVSRGPGASSRAQGSLTEGPWPGRSPWISLSVHLQDYMDSKPGSAAGHSKAPAGRAAMRNFVDSVLREIRASYKSREEQLARAARGYKKRLKDLARKHENLLIAYGLQREQILALGSSAVDCGPAELHFSITDPELQAKGARELNRLREEKAKLEMQLQQLQR
;
A
#
# COMPACT_ATOMS: atom_id res chain seq x y z
N GLN A 1 30.92 -61.84 -37.18
CA GLN A 1 30.07 -61.46 -36.02
C GLN A 1 30.59 -60.10 -35.56
N LEU A 2 29.85 -58.99 -35.44
CA LEU A 2 28.48 -58.85 -34.94
C LEU A 2 27.78 -57.63 -35.61
N PRO A 3 26.93 -57.82 -36.63
CA PRO A 3 25.97 -56.78 -37.06
C PRO A 3 24.93 -56.45 -35.96
N GLY A 4 24.75 -57.35 -34.98
CA GLY A 4 23.80 -57.17 -33.87
C GLY A 4 24.08 -55.98 -32.94
N ASN A 5 25.32 -55.48 -32.84
CA ASN A 5 25.63 -54.33 -31.99
C ASN A 5 25.18 -52.99 -32.61
N GLN A 6 25.13 -52.89 -33.95
CA GLN A 6 24.76 -51.66 -34.62
C GLN A 6 23.25 -51.41 -34.54
N ASP A 7 22.45 -52.46 -34.64
CA ASP A 7 21.00 -52.35 -34.54
C ASP A 7 20.54 -52.13 -33.09
N HIS A 8 21.25 -52.72 -32.11
CA HIS A 8 21.01 -52.42 -30.69
C HIS A 8 21.23 -50.94 -30.37
N LEU A 9 22.31 -50.33 -30.86
CA LEU A 9 22.58 -48.91 -30.62
C LEU A 9 21.55 -47.98 -31.27
N LYS A 10 21.01 -48.36 -32.44
CA LYS A 10 19.92 -47.61 -33.09
C LYS A 10 18.64 -47.65 -32.25
N VAL A 11 18.28 -48.82 -31.72
CA VAL A 11 17.09 -48.98 -30.88
C VAL A 11 17.21 -48.17 -29.59
N GLU A 12 18.37 -48.16 -28.94
CA GLU A 12 18.59 -47.33 -27.75
C GLU A 12 18.50 -45.84 -28.05
N LEU A 13 19.09 -45.39 -29.16
CA LEU A 13 18.97 -44.00 -29.61
C LEU A 13 17.52 -43.59 -29.90
N GLU A 14 16.73 -44.49 -30.48
CA GLU A 14 15.32 -44.24 -30.75
C GLU A 14 14.49 -44.17 -29.46
N ASN A 15 14.79 -45.04 -28.49
CA ASN A 15 14.15 -45.01 -27.17
C ASN A 15 14.52 -43.74 -26.38
N LEU A 16 15.78 -43.30 -26.43
CA LEU A 16 16.23 -42.04 -25.83
C LEU A 16 15.54 -40.82 -26.45
N LYS A 17 15.37 -40.81 -27.78
CA LYS A 17 14.63 -39.75 -28.47
C LYS A 17 13.17 -39.70 -28.04
N LYS A 18 12.49 -40.85 -28.00
CA LYS A 18 11.10 -40.95 -27.53
C LYS A 18 10.94 -40.45 -26.10
N ALA A 19 11.81 -40.88 -25.18
CA ALA A 19 11.78 -40.42 -23.80
C ALA A 19 12.00 -38.91 -23.67
N HIS A 20 12.90 -38.33 -24.49
CA HIS A 20 13.12 -36.89 -24.51
C HIS A 20 11.91 -36.13 -25.09
N GLU A 21 11.30 -36.63 -26.16
CA GLU A 21 10.08 -36.06 -26.74
C GLU A 21 8.91 -36.09 -25.76
N GLU A 22 8.73 -37.19 -25.02
CA GLU A 22 7.72 -37.30 -23.96
C GLU A 22 7.96 -36.30 -22.82
N GLN A 23 9.21 -36.14 -22.37
CA GLN A 23 9.57 -35.15 -21.36
C GLN A 23 9.31 -33.72 -21.85
N GLN A 24 9.63 -33.45 -23.12
CA GLN A 24 9.41 -32.15 -23.75
C GLN A 24 7.91 -31.82 -23.83
N GLN A 25 7.08 -32.76 -24.28
CA GLN A 25 5.62 -32.60 -24.32
C GLN A 25 5.04 -32.34 -22.92
N LYS A 26 5.50 -33.09 -21.91
CA LYS A 26 5.04 -32.90 -20.52
C LYS A 26 5.40 -31.52 -19.96
N LEU A 27 6.57 -30.97 -20.34
CA LEU A 27 6.96 -29.61 -19.97
C LEU A 27 6.10 -28.57 -20.69
N GLU A 28 5.82 -28.76 -21.98
CA GLU A 28 4.95 -27.88 -22.77
C GLU A 28 3.52 -27.83 -22.22
N GLU A 29 2.95 -28.98 -21.87
CA GLU A 29 1.64 -29.07 -21.20
C GLU A 29 1.62 -28.34 -19.85
N ARG A 30 2.70 -28.46 -19.07
CA ARG A 30 2.81 -27.80 -17.76
C ARG A 30 2.93 -26.28 -17.90
N VAL A 31 3.70 -25.81 -18.87
CA VAL A 31 3.80 -24.37 -19.19
C VAL A 31 2.44 -23.84 -19.65
N TRP A 32 1.73 -24.58 -20.50
CA TRP A 32 0.39 -24.22 -20.96
C TRP A 32 -0.60 -24.12 -19.79
N ALA A 33 -0.62 -25.12 -18.89
CA ALA A 33 -1.48 -25.12 -17.71
C ALA A 33 -1.18 -23.91 -16.79
N LEU A 34 0.09 -23.65 -16.49
CA LEU A 34 0.49 -22.50 -15.68
C LEU A 34 0.12 -21.16 -16.32
N GLN A 35 0.22 -21.05 -17.65
CA GLN A 35 -0.17 -19.84 -18.37
C GLN A 35 -1.68 -19.59 -18.31
N LYS A 36 -2.48 -20.65 -18.37
CA LYS A 36 -3.93 -20.59 -18.20
C LYS A 36 -4.30 -20.16 -16.77
N GLU A 37 -3.69 -20.77 -15.75
CA GLU A 37 -3.89 -20.39 -14.34
C GLU A 37 -3.52 -18.93 -14.08
N LEU A 38 -2.41 -18.45 -14.66
CA LEU A 38 -2.00 -17.05 -14.54
C LEU A 38 -3.03 -16.11 -15.18
N GLN A 39 -3.56 -16.45 -16.35
CA GLN A 39 -4.58 -15.65 -17.03
C GLN A 39 -5.88 -15.61 -16.24
N GLU A 40 -6.31 -16.73 -15.65
CA GLU A 40 -7.48 -16.81 -14.78
C GLU A 40 -7.29 -15.99 -13.49
N ALA A 41 -6.12 -16.10 -12.86
CA ALA A 41 -5.78 -15.32 -11.67
C ALA A 41 -5.74 -13.81 -11.96
N GLN A 42 -5.20 -13.41 -13.12
CA GLN A 42 -5.22 -12.02 -13.58
C GLN A 42 -6.64 -11.52 -13.86
N GLY A 43 -7.50 -12.35 -14.46
CA GLY A 43 -8.92 -12.04 -14.65
C GLY A 43 -9.67 -11.86 -13.33
N ALA A 44 -9.44 -12.75 -12.36
CA ALA A 44 -10.02 -12.67 -11.02
C ALA A 44 -9.53 -11.43 -10.23
N ALA A 45 -8.25 -11.09 -10.36
CA ALA A 45 -7.67 -9.87 -9.80
C ALA A 45 -8.27 -8.60 -10.46
N GLY A 46 -8.48 -8.62 -11.78
CA GLY A 46 -9.16 -7.56 -12.51
C GLY A 46 -10.62 -7.38 -12.06
N ALA A 47 -11.35 -8.48 -11.91
CA ALA A 47 -12.75 -8.47 -11.48
C ALA A 47 -12.92 -8.00 -10.02
N SER A 48 -12.03 -8.41 -9.12
CA SER A 48 -12.04 -7.91 -7.73
C SER A 48 -11.70 -6.42 -7.67
N ARG A 49 -10.73 -5.96 -8.48
CA ARG A 49 -10.39 -4.54 -8.61
C ARG A 49 -11.55 -3.71 -9.18
N HIS A 50 -12.31 -4.24 -10.15
CA HIS A 50 -13.50 -3.58 -10.69
C HIS A 50 -14.62 -3.47 -9.64
N ARG A 51 -14.91 -4.57 -8.90
CA ARG A 51 -15.90 -4.54 -7.81
C ARG A 51 -15.49 -3.57 -6.69
N LEU A 52 -14.21 -3.49 -6.35
CA LEU A 52 -13.71 -2.51 -5.38
C LEU A 52 -13.86 -1.07 -5.88
N ALA A 53 -13.66 -0.82 -7.18
CA ALA A 53 -13.91 0.47 -7.80
C ALA A 53 -15.39 0.86 -7.74
N GLU A 54 -16.30 -0.07 -8.07
CA GLU A 54 -17.76 0.12 -7.98
C GLU A 54 -18.22 0.40 -6.54
N GLN A 55 -17.78 -0.40 -5.57
CA GLN A 55 -18.07 -0.20 -4.15
C GLN A 55 -17.53 1.15 -3.64
N SER A 56 -16.36 1.57 -4.15
CA SER A 56 -15.76 2.85 -3.78
C SER A 56 -16.46 4.06 -4.40
N ALA A 57 -17.13 3.90 -5.55
CA ALA A 57 -17.92 4.93 -6.22
C ALA A 57 -19.28 5.12 -5.54
N VAL A 58 -19.92 4.04 -5.07
CA VAL A 58 -21.19 4.11 -4.32
C VAL A 58 -21.00 4.75 -2.93
N SER A 59 -19.82 4.61 -2.32
CA SER A 59 -19.49 5.19 -1.01
C SER A 59 -19.01 6.66 -1.04
N ARG A 60 -18.64 7.21 -2.21
CA ARG A 60 -18.07 8.56 -2.31
C ARG A 60 -18.93 9.47 -3.18
N GLY A 61 -19.61 10.42 -2.55
CA GLY A 61 -20.20 11.57 -3.24
C GLY A 61 -19.16 12.33 -4.08
N PRO A 62 -19.58 12.96 -5.19
CA PRO A 62 -18.68 13.58 -6.16
C PRO A 62 -18.10 14.87 -5.57
N GLY A 63 -16.79 14.89 -5.29
CA GLY A 63 -16.10 16.16 -5.00
C GLY A 63 -14.81 16.08 -4.21
N ALA A 64 -14.53 14.99 -3.49
CA ALA A 64 -13.33 14.94 -2.63
C ALA A 64 -12.26 13.92 -3.05
N SER A 65 -12.59 12.94 -3.92
CA SER A 65 -11.67 11.84 -4.20
C SER A 65 -10.67 12.10 -5.33
N SER A 66 -10.92 13.06 -6.23
CA SER A 66 -10.02 13.37 -7.36
C SER A 66 -8.73 14.06 -6.90
N ARG A 67 -8.77 14.82 -5.79
CA ARG A 67 -7.58 15.50 -5.26
C ARG A 67 -6.70 14.61 -4.36
N ALA A 68 -7.19 13.43 -3.96
CA ALA A 68 -6.46 12.50 -3.09
C ALA A 68 -5.94 11.24 -3.82
N GLN A 69 -6.53 10.84 -4.95
CA GLN A 69 -6.05 9.70 -5.75
C GLN A 69 -4.93 10.08 -6.74
N GLY A 70 -4.87 11.33 -7.20
CA GLY A 70 -3.81 11.81 -8.12
C GLY A 70 -2.42 11.96 -7.51
N SER A 71 -2.24 11.75 -6.20
CA SER A 71 -0.93 11.88 -5.54
C SER A 71 -0.29 10.55 -5.13
N LEU A 72 -0.93 9.41 -5.44
CA LEU A 72 -0.42 8.07 -5.08
C LEU A 72 0.06 7.25 -6.29
N THR A 73 -0.22 7.66 -7.53
CA THR A 73 0.18 6.92 -8.73
C THR A 73 1.14 7.66 -9.66
N GLU A 74 1.56 8.90 -9.37
CA GLU A 74 2.54 9.59 -10.21
C GLU A 74 3.80 9.95 -9.44
N GLY A 75 4.73 9.00 -9.47
CA GLY A 75 6.11 9.18 -9.10
C GLY A 75 6.82 7.87 -9.44
N PRO A 76 7.69 7.83 -10.47
CA PRO A 76 8.61 6.71 -10.65
C PRO A 76 9.31 6.50 -9.30
N TRP A 77 9.03 5.37 -8.65
CA TRP A 77 9.57 5.06 -7.34
C TRP A 77 11.10 5.31 -7.36
N PRO A 78 11.63 6.17 -6.47
CA PRO A 78 13.08 6.36 -6.35
C PRO A 78 13.82 5.09 -5.90
N GLY A 79 13.14 3.95 -5.72
CA GLY A 79 13.75 2.65 -5.52
C GLY A 79 14.36 2.04 -6.78
N ARG A 80 14.05 2.57 -7.98
CA ARG A 80 14.77 2.22 -9.22
C ARG A 80 16.05 3.02 -9.42
N SER A 81 16.15 4.20 -8.80
CA SER A 81 17.25 5.14 -9.01
C SER A 81 18.62 4.68 -8.48
N PRO A 82 18.76 3.93 -7.36
CA PRO A 82 20.06 3.48 -6.89
C PRO A 82 20.67 2.46 -7.84
N TRP A 83 19.87 1.55 -8.40
CA TRP A 83 20.36 0.50 -9.30
C TRP A 83 20.73 1.04 -10.67
N ILE A 84 19.95 2.01 -11.18
CA ILE A 84 20.27 2.71 -12.43
C ILE A 84 21.55 3.53 -12.24
N SER A 85 21.66 4.29 -11.14
CA SER A 85 22.87 5.06 -10.82
C SER A 85 24.09 4.14 -10.59
N LEU A 86 23.92 3.03 -9.87
CA LEU A 86 24.93 2.00 -9.66
C LEU A 86 25.41 1.41 -10.99
N SER A 87 24.51 1.15 -11.93
CA SER A 87 24.86 0.64 -13.26
C SER A 87 25.65 1.66 -14.09
N VAL A 88 25.24 2.93 -14.08
CA VAL A 88 25.94 4.03 -14.77
C VAL A 88 27.34 4.23 -14.19
N HIS A 89 27.46 4.23 -12.87
CA HIS A 89 28.75 4.45 -12.20
C HIS A 89 29.67 3.22 -12.21
N LEU A 90 29.13 2.00 -12.23
CA LEU A 90 29.91 0.78 -12.52
C LEU A 90 30.46 0.81 -13.94
N GLN A 91 29.65 1.26 -14.90
CA GLN A 91 30.04 1.39 -16.29
C GLN A 91 31.16 2.44 -16.44
N ASP A 92 31.01 3.62 -15.83
CA ASP A 92 32.08 4.64 -15.77
C ASP A 92 33.37 4.10 -15.11
N TYR A 93 33.27 3.27 -14.06
CA TYR A 93 34.43 2.66 -13.42
C TYR A 93 35.12 1.61 -14.32
N MET A 94 34.35 0.84 -15.07
CA MET A 94 34.87 -0.14 -16.02
C MET A 94 35.53 0.54 -17.24
N ASP A 95 34.95 1.64 -17.72
CA ASP A 95 35.47 2.43 -18.84
C ASP A 95 36.71 3.26 -18.48
N SER A 96 36.87 3.63 -17.20
CA SER A 96 38.05 4.35 -16.70
C SER A 96 39.24 3.46 -16.35
N LYS A 97 39.16 2.13 -16.56
CA LYS A 97 40.34 1.26 -16.58
C LYS A 97 40.99 1.27 -17.98
N PRO A 98 42.16 1.92 -18.18
CA PRO A 98 42.91 1.72 -19.40
C PRO A 98 43.37 0.27 -19.45
N GLY A 99 43.21 -0.36 -20.63
CA GLY A 99 43.55 -1.75 -20.88
C GLY A 99 44.95 -2.11 -20.38
N SER A 100 45.05 -3.30 -19.80
CA SER A 100 46.29 -3.93 -19.37
C SER A 100 47.26 -4.08 -20.56
N ALA A 101 48.06 -3.05 -20.80
CA ALA A 101 49.27 -3.12 -21.61
C ALA A 101 50.37 -2.29 -20.94
N ALA A 102 51.32 -3.04 -20.37
CA ALA A 102 52.66 -2.62 -19.93
C ALA A 102 52.78 -1.67 -18.72
N GLY A 103 53.59 -2.10 -17.74
CA GLY A 103 54.38 -1.20 -16.90
C GLY A 103 53.87 -1.02 -15.47
N HIS A 104 54.66 -1.52 -14.52
CA HIS A 104 54.51 -1.42 -13.08
C HIS A 104 54.19 0.03 -12.59
N SER A 105 53.33 0.13 -11.55
CA SER A 105 53.07 1.30 -10.66
C SER A 105 51.82 2.20 -10.83
N LYS A 106 50.64 1.68 -11.22
CA LYS A 106 49.36 2.43 -11.07
C LYS A 106 48.26 1.66 -10.29
N ALA A 107 48.62 1.03 -9.17
CA ALA A 107 47.66 0.43 -8.24
C ALA A 107 46.82 1.41 -7.35
N PRO A 108 47.25 2.66 -7.03
CA PRO A 108 46.50 3.51 -6.09
C PRO A 108 45.31 4.26 -6.74
N ALA A 109 45.40 4.61 -8.03
CA ALA A 109 44.35 5.38 -8.72
C ALA A 109 43.03 4.59 -8.88
N GLY A 110 43.11 3.30 -9.22
CA GLY A 110 41.92 2.42 -9.34
C GLY A 110 41.27 2.09 -7.99
N ARG A 111 42.07 2.05 -6.90
CA ARG A 111 41.55 1.86 -5.54
C ARG A 111 40.86 3.13 -5.03
N ALA A 112 41.42 4.31 -5.33
CA ALA A 112 40.80 5.60 -5.00
C ALA A 112 39.50 5.82 -5.78
N ALA A 113 39.46 5.49 -7.08
CA ALA A 113 38.26 5.57 -7.89
C ALA A 113 37.13 4.65 -7.37
N MET A 114 37.45 3.39 -7.03
CA MET A 114 36.49 2.46 -6.41
C MET A 114 35.97 2.98 -5.07
N ARG A 115 36.86 3.53 -4.24
CA ARG A 115 36.47 4.13 -2.95
C ARG A 115 35.50 5.30 -3.16
N ASN A 116 35.81 6.20 -4.09
CA ASN A 116 34.95 7.35 -4.40
C ASN A 116 33.58 6.92 -4.96
N PHE A 117 33.53 5.86 -5.75
CA PHE A 117 32.29 5.26 -6.24
C PHE A 117 31.45 4.66 -5.09
N VAL A 118 32.05 3.84 -4.23
CA VAL A 118 31.35 3.30 -3.07
C VAL A 118 30.86 4.44 -2.16
N ASP A 119 31.66 5.48 -1.97
CA ASP A 119 31.28 6.68 -1.21
C ASP A 119 30.13 7.45 -1.87
N SER A 120 30.05 7.52 -3.21
CA SER A 120 28.93 8.15 -3.93
C SER A 120 27.65 7.34 -3.80
N VAL A 121 27.71 6.03 -4.03
CA VAL A 121 26.56 5.12 -3.88
C VAL A 121 26.02 5.15 -2.45
N LEU A 122 26.90 5.08 -1.44
CA LEU A 122 26.47 5.18 -0.04
C LEU A 122 25.86 6.54 0.30
N ARG A 123 26.28 7.62 -0.38
CA ARG A 123 25.70 8.95 -0.19
C ARG A 123 24.31 9.03 -0.83
N GLU A 124 24.14 8.48 -2.03
CA GLU A 124 22.86 8.42 -2.73
C GLU A 124 21.84 7.54 -2.00
N ILE A 125 22.25 6.36 -1.54
CA ILE A 125 21.41 5.49 -0.72
C ILE A 125 20.94 6.25 0.52
N ARG A 126 21.86 6.88 1.28
CA ARG A 126 21.50 7.70 2.44
C ARG A 126 20.55 8.86 2.09
N ALA A 127 20.77 9.55 0.99
CA ALA A 127 19.90 10.63 0.52
C ALA A 127 18.50 10.12 0.12
N SER A 128 18.42 8.96 -0.52
CA SER A 128 17.16 8.33 -0.91
C SER A 128 16.32 7.94 0.32
N TYR A 129 16.96 7.39 1.37
CA TYR A 129 16.28 7.06 2.62
C TYR A 129 15.78 8.31 3.33
N LYS A 130 16.59 9.37 3.42
CA LYS A 130 16.17 10.67 3.98
C LYS A 130 14.98 11.27 3.23
N SER A 131 15.03 11.28 1.90
CA SER A 131 13.93 11.77 1.07
C SER A 131 12.64 10.96 1.30
N ARG A 132 12.76 9.63 1.36
CA ARG A 132 11.61 8.75 1.63
C ARG A 132 11.05 8.97 3.02
N GLU A 133 11.89 9.08 4.03
CA GLU A 133 11.49 9.36 5.40
C GLU A 133 10.77 10.70 5.50
N GLU A 134 11.29 11.75 4.85
CA GLU A 134 10.62 13.05 4.78
C GLU A 134 9.26 12.98 4.10
N GLN A 135 9.13 12.23 3.00
CA GLN A 135 7.85 12.01 2.33
C GLN A 135 6.84 11.32 3.26
N LEU A 136 7.27 10.27 3.97
CA LEU A 136 6.42 9.56 4.93
C LEU A 136 6.02 10.49 6.09
N ALA A 137 6.96 11.28 6.62
CA ALA A 137 6.68 12.25 7.68
C ALA A 137 5.72 13.35 7.21
N ARG A 138 5.86 13.83 5.96
CA ARG A 138 4.92 14.79 5.35
C ARG A 138 3.53 14.17 5.18
N ALA A 139 3.44 12.95 4.69
CA ALA A 139 2.18 12.23 4.54
C ALA A 139 1.50 12.01 5.90
N ALA A 140 2.24 11.54 6.91
CA ALA A 140 1.75 11.35 8.27
C ALA A 140 1.22 12.65 8.89
N ARG A 141 1.96 13.77 8.75
CA ARG A 141 1.50 15.11 9.17
C ARG A 141 0.23 15.53 8.43
N GLY A 142 0.16 15.25 7.12
CA GLY A 142 -1.03 15.50 6.30
C GLY A 142 -2.26 14.72 6.77
N TYR A 143 -2.11 13.42 7.05
CA TYR A 143 -3.19 12.60 7.60
C TYR A 143 -3.64 13.09 8.97
N LYS A 144 -2.70 13.39 9.87
CA LYS A 144 -3.02 13.96 11.20
C LYS A 144 -3.82 15.26 11.08
N LYS A 145 -3.47 16.14 10.14
CA LYS A 145 -4.23 17.37 9.88
C LYS A 145 -5.65 17.07 9.40
N ARG A 146 -5.79 16.23 8.38
CA ARG A 146 -7.12 15.85 7.83
C ARG A 146 -8.00 15.19 8.89
N LEU A 147 -7.41 14.38 9.77
CA LEU A 147 -8.13 13.70 10.83
C LEU A 147 -8.65 14.69 11.90
N LYS A 148 -7.85 15.71 12.26
CA LYS A 148 -8.31 16.82 13.10
C LYS A 148 -9.42 17.64 12.43
N ASP A 149 -9.30 17.93 11.14
CA ASP A 149 -10.34 18.65 10.40
C ASP A 149 -11.64 17.85 10.31
N LEU A 150 -11.55 16.52 10.17
CA LEU A 150 -12.71 15.63 10.19
C LEU A 150 -13.37 15.60 11.58
N ALA A 151 -12.58 15.52 12.66
CA ALA A 151 -13.09 15.56 14.03
C ALA A 151 -13.85 16.88 14.30
N ARG A 152 -13.34 18.03 13.86
CA ARG A 152 -14.05 19.31 13.96
C ARG A 152 -15.37 19.33 13.20
N LYS A 153 -15.40 18.78 11.98
CA LYS A 153 -16.64 18.68 11.19
C LYS A 153 -17.66 17.78 11.88
N HIS A 154 -17.19 16.69 12.49
CA HIS A 154 -18.03 15.80 13.28
C HIS A 154 -18.62 16.52 14.50
N GLU A 155 -17.81 17.27 15.27
CA GLU A 155 -18.30 18.09 16.39
C GLU A 155 -19.36 19.09 15.93
N ASN A 156 -19.12 19.83 14.85
CA ASN A 156 -20.10 20.77 14.29
C ASN A 156 -21.40 20.07 13.86
N LEU A 157 -21.29 18.87 13.28
CA LEU A 157 -22.46 18.08 12.89
C LEU A 157 -23.25 17.60 14.11
N LEU A 158 -22.58 17.18 15.18
CA LEU A 158 -23.25 16.81 16.43
C LEU A 158 -24.02 17.97 17.04
N ILE A 159 -23.45 19.19 17.02
CA ILE A 159 -24.13 20.40 17.49
C ILE A 159 -25.40 20.66 16.66
N ALA A 160 -25.30 20.60 15.33
CA ALA A 160 -26.44 20.82 14.44
C ALA A 160 -27.52 19.74 14.62
N TYR A 161 -27.10 18.48 14.75
CA TYR A 161 -28.00 17.36 15.02
C TYR A 161 -28.71 17.52 16.37
N GLY A 162 -27.99 17.90 17.43
CA GLY A 162 -28.56 18.16 18.75
C GLY A 162 -29.64 19.25 18.70
N LEU A 163 -29.33 20.38 18.05
CA LEU A 163 -30.28 21.47 17.87
C LEU A 163 -31.53 21.03 17.08
N GLN A 164 -31.34 20.28 15.99
CA GLN A 164 -32.46 19.75 15.21
C GLN A 164 -33.32 18.79 16.05
N ARG A 165 -32.69 17.93 16.84
CA ARG A 165 -33.38 16.98 17.70
C ARG A 165 -34.20 17.69 18.78
N GLU A 166 -33.65 18.73 19.40
CA GLU A 166 -34.37 19.57 20.36
C GLU A 166 -35.56 20.28 19.73
N GLN A 167 -35.41 20.80 18.51
CA GLN A 167 -36.53 21.42 17.76
C GLN A 167 -37.65 20.42 17.48
N ILE A 168 -37.32 19.19 17.07
CA ILE A 168 -38.33 18.14 16.81
C ILE A 168 -39.06 17.78 18.11
N LEU A 169 -38.33 17.62 19.22
CA LEU A 169 -38.91 17.35 20.54
C LEU A 169 -39.82 18.50 20.99
N ALA A 170 -39.43 19.75 20.78
CA ALA A 170 -40.22 20.93 21.14
C ALA A 170 -41.49 21.08 20.31
N LEU A 171 -41.47 20.65 19.03
CA LEU A 171 -42.63 20.67 18.14
C LEU A 171 -43.68 19.60 18.48
N GLY A 172 -43.39 18.66 19.39
CA GLY A 172 -44.39 17.78 20.01
C GLY A 172 -45.09 16.80 19.07
N SER A 173 -44.58 16.60 17.84
CA SER A 173 -45.17 15.64 16.91
C SER A 173 -44.76 14.23 17.32
N SER A 174 -45.67 13.50 17.98
CA SER A 174 -45.44 12.11 18.44
C SER A 174 -45.15 11.11 17.31
N ALA A 175 -45.21 11.54 16.05
CA ALA A 175 -44.98 10.71 14.88
C ALA A 175 -43.51 10.71 14.39
N VAL A 176 -42.66 11.64 14.84
CA VAL A 176 -41.30 11.80 14.31
C VAL A 176 -40.28 11.24 15.29
N ASP A 177 -39.63 10.13 14.90
CA ASP A 177 -38.47 9.61 15.62
C ASP A 177 -37.35 10.65 15.61
N CYS A 178 -36.94 11.07 16.81
CA CYS A 178 -35.89 12.05 17.04
C CYS A 178 -34.48 11.46 16.84
N GLY A 179 -34.38 10.17 16.55
CA GLY A 179 -33.13 9.46 16.31
C GLY A 179 -32.31 9.23 17.59
N PRO A 180 -31.19 8.49 17.47
CA PRO A 180 -30.33 8.13 18.59
C PRO A 180 -29.71 9.36 19.26
N ALA A 181 -29.39 9.26 20.56
CA ALA A 181 -28.77 10.35 21.29
C ALA A 181 -27.35 10.64 20.78
N GLU A 182 -26.89 11.90 20.90
CA GLU A 182 -25.55 12.33 20.46
C GLU A 182 -24.40 11.50 21.05
N LEU A 183 -24.60 10.95 22.26
CA LEU A 183 -23.66 10.05 22.93
C LEU A 183 -23.27 8.85 22.06
N HIS A 184 -24.19 8.33 21.25
CA HIS A 184 -23.94 7.18 20.36
C HIS A 184 -22.97 7.49 19.22
N PHE A 185 -22.70 8.76 18.95
CA PHE A 185 -21.81 9.20 17.90
C PHE A 185 -20.43 9.65 18.42
N SER A 186 -20.17 9.54 19.73
CA SER A 186 -18.92 10.01 20.32
C SER A 186 -17.69 9.29 19.74
N ILE A 187 -16.67 10.08 19.35
CA ILE A 187 -15.39 9.54 18.86
C ILE A 187 -14.65 8.93 20.05
N THR A 188 -14.32 7.64 20.04
CA THR A 188 -13.60 6.99 21.15
C THR A 188 -12.11 7.32 21.22
N ASP A 189 -11.50 7.74 20.10
CA ASP A 189 -10.07 8.03 20.00
C ASP A 189 -9.66 9.25 20.85
N PRO A 190 -8.82 9.08 21.89
CA PRO A 190 -8.39 10.19 22.72
C PRO A 190 -7.56 11.21 21.93
N GLU A 191 -6.76 10.84 20.93
CA GLU A 191 -5.93 11.83 20.22
C GLU A 191 -6.76 12.84 19.42
N LEU A 192 -8.00 12.49 19.10
CA LEU A 192 -8.91 13.28 18.30
C LEU A 192 -9.92 14.07 19.14
N GLN A 193 -10.28 13.56 20.31
CA GLN A 193 -11.17 14.28 21.22
C GLN A 193 -10.47 15.47 21.88
N ALA A 194 -11.02 16.66 21.70
CA ALA A 194 -10.69 17.81 22.52
C ALA A 194 -10.98 17.51 24.00
N LYS A 195 -10.20 18.09 24.93
CA LYS A 195 -10.41 17.87 26.38
C LYS A 195 -11.85 18.20 26.81
N GLY A 196 -12.40 19.31 26.32
CA GLY A 196 -13.79 19.70 26.59
C GLY A 196 -14.82 18.71 26.02
N ALA A 197 -14.57 18.11 24.86
CA ALA A 197 -15.48 17.09 24.30
C ALA A 197 -15.51 15.81 25.16
N ARG A 198 -14.36 15.41 25.73
CA ARG A 198 -14.29 14.27 26.66
C ARG A 198 -15.09 14.53 27.94
N GLU A 199 -14.92 15.71 28.52
CA GLU A 199 -15.64 16.11 29.73
C GLU A 199 -17.15 16.20 29.47
N LEU A 200 -17.56 16.75 28.33
CA LEU A 200 -18.96 16.77 27.90
C LEU A 200 -19.55 15.36 27.76
N ASN A 201 -18.83 14.44 27.12
CA ASN A 201 -19.29 13.05 26.98
C ASN A 201 -19.45 12.37 28.34
N ARG A 202 -18.47 12.55 29.24
CA ARG A 202 -18.57 12.04 30.62
C ARG A 202 -19.79 12.60 31.35
N LEU A 203 -20.03 13.91 31.28
CA LEU A 203 -21.19 14.53 31.92
C LEU A 203 -22.50 14.03 31.33
N ARG A 204 -22.56 13.79 30.02
CA ARG A 204 -23.73 13.21 29.35
C ARG A 204 -24.01 11.78 29.81
N GLU A 205 -22.98 10.96 30.01
CA GLU A 205 -23.14 9.61 30.58
C GLU A 205 -23.61 9.66 32.04
N GLU A 206 -23.03 10.54 32.85
CA GLU A 206 -23.45 10.73 34.25
C GLU A 206 -24.91 11.21 34.33
N LYS A 207 -25.32 12.14 33.47
CA LYS A 207 -26.71 12.57 33.33
C LYS A 207 -27.64 11.41 32.99
N ALA A 208 -27.30 10.61 31.98
CA ALA A 208 -28.13 9.46 31.56
C ALA A 208 -28.29 8.42 32.68
N LYS A 209 -27.23 8.17 33.48
CA LYS A 209 -27.28 7.30 34.65
C LYS A 209 -28.22 7.85 35.73
N LEU A 210 -28.13 9.16 36.01
CA LEU A 210 -28.99 9.81 37.00
C LEU A 210 -30.46 9.81 36.56
N GLU A 211 -30.74 10.09 35.29
CA GLU A 211 -32.11 10.01 34.73
C GLU A 211 -32.71 8.62 34.88
N MET A 212 -31.93 7.56 34.63
CA MET A 212 -32.37 6.18 34.84
C MET A 212 -32.66 5.87 36.31
N GLN A 213 -31.82 6.33 37.23
CA GLN A 213 -32.06 6.16 38.68
C GLN A 213 -33.33 6.90 39.12
N LEU A 214 -33.56 8.10 38.58
CA LEU A 214 -34.73 8.90 38.89
C LEU A 214 -36.03 8.23 38.39
N GLN A 215 -36.00 7.64 37.20
CA GLN A 215 -37.10 6.81 36.68
C GLN A 215 -37.35 5.55 37.52
N GLN A 216 -36.30 4.94 38.08
CA GLN A 216 -36.44 3.78 38.97
C GLN A 216 -37.08 4.15 40.32
N LEU A 217 -36.78 5.33 40.85
CA LEU A 217 -37.37 5.83 42.10
C LEU A 217 -38.82 6.34 41.92
N GLN A 218 -39.20 6.69 40.69
CA GLN A 218 -40.55 7.12 40.34
C GLN A 218 -41.48 5.95 39.91
N ARG A 219 -40.95 4.73 39.83
CA ARG A 219 -41.71 3.49 39.63
C ARG A 219 -41.94 2.79 40.96
#